data_AF-A0A838K8N6-F1
#
_entry.id   AF-A0A838K8N6-F1
#
_cell.length_a   1.000
_cell.length_b   1.000
_cell.length_c   1.000
_cell.angle_alpha   90.00
_cell.angle_beta   90.00
_cell.angle_gamma   90.00
#
_symmetry.space_group_name_H-M   'P 1'
#
loop_
_entity.id
_entity.type
_entity.pdbx_description
1 polymer ?
#
loop_
_entity_poly.entity_id
_entity_poly.type
_entity_poly.pdbx_seq_one_letter_code
_entity_poly.pdbx_strand_id
1 'polypeptide(L)'
;MDQLHPPKSEALKALYWRSEILQVMYWLRGEGLGEVVDAALLERFLGVEADVGVGYLDRLAADGYLEPVPDGYVMSEAGLAEGKTEFALSFSDLTRPTHGECSADCWCQNSVEEAIACAAERTHRPAG
;
A
#
# COMPACT_ATOMS: atom_id res chain seq x y z
N MET A 1 -12.30 -4.85 13.15
CA MET A 1 -11.15 -4.92 12.23
C MET A 1 -10.64 -6.34 12.29
N ASP A 2 -10.58 -7.02 11.16
CA ASP A 2 -9.91 -8.31 11.06
C ASP A 2 -8.46 -8.11 11.51
N GLN A 3 -7.96 -8.98 12.39
CA GLN A 3 -6.54 -8.90 12.79
C GLN A 3 -5.70 -9.24 11.57
N LEU A 4 -4.83 -8.31 11.17
CA LEU A 4 -3.84 -8.53 10.13
C LEU A 4 -2.92 -9.67 10.55
N HIS A 5 -3.08 -10.84 9.94
CA HIS A 5 -2.27 -12.02 10.22
C HIS A 5 -1.14 -12.12 9.19
N PRO A 6 0.13 -11.97 9.60
CA PRO A 6 1.25 -12.08 8.67
C PRO A 6 1.35 -13.52 8.11
N PRO A 7 1.84 -13.68 6.87
CA PRO A 7 1.98 -14.99 6.24
C PRO A 7 3.00 -15.87 6.99
N LYS A 8 2.93 -17.20 6.82
CA LYS A 8 3.78 -18.13 7.59
C LYS A 8 5.25 -18.20 7.11
N SER A 9 5.52 -17.85 5.86
CA SER A 9 6.88 -17.87 5.27
C SER A 9 7.59 -16.54 5.52
N GLU A 10 8.86 -16.59 5.95
CA GLU A 10 9.66 -15.39 6.19
C GLU A 10 9.82 -14.48 4.96
N ALA A 11 9.93 -15.08 3.77
CA ALA A 11 9.99 -14.30 2.52
C ALA A 11 8.66 -13.57 2.26
N LEU A 12 7.53 -14.24 2.49
CA LEU A 12 6.22 -13.62 2.35
C LEU A 12 5.97 -12.57 3.43
N LYS A 13 6.46 -12.79 4.66
CA LYS A 13 6.35 -11.79 5.74
C LYS A 13 7.10 -10.51 5.40
N ALA A 14 8.29 -10.65 4.82
CA ALA A 14 9.08 -9.50 4.41
C ALA A 14 8.38 -8.68 3.31
N LEU A 15 7.77 -9.35 2.32
CA LEU A 15 6.99 -8.67 1.29
C LEU A 15 5.73 -8.01 1.85
N TYR A 16 5.02 -8.72 2.73
CA TYR A 16 3.83 -8.21 3.42
C TYR A 16 4.17 -6.94 4.21
N TRP A 17 5.15 -7.00 5.11
CA TRP A 17 5.49 -5.84 5.93
C TRP A 17 6.10 -4.68 5.14
N ARG A 18 6.81 -4.95 4.04
CA ARG A 18 7.22 -3.88 3.12
C ARG A 18 6.00 -3.13 2.58
N SER A 19 5.01 -3.85 2.05
CA SER A 19 3.79 -3.25 1.48
C SER A 19 3.05 -2.43 2.54
N GLU A 20 2.75 -3.03 3.70
CA GLU A 20 1.99 -2.37 4.77
C GLU A 20 2.70 -1.11 5.32
N ILE A 21 4.02 -1.20 5.54
CA ILE A 21 4.80 -0.07 6.07
C ILE A 21 4.88 1.05 5.04
N LEU A 22 5.20 0.75 3.78
CA LEU A 22 5.30 1.79 2.75
C LEU A 22 3.95 2.44 2.46
N GLN A 23 2.86 1.65 2.47
CA GLN A 23 1.51 2.16 2.35
C GLN A 23 1.14 3.11 3.49
N VAL A 24 1.35 2.72 4.74
CA VAL A 24 0.96 3.55 5.89
C VAL A 24 1.81 4.81 5.96
N MET A 25 3.11 4.73 5.67
CA MET A 25 4.00 5.90 5.63
C MET A 25 3.59 6.88 4.52
N TYR A 26 3.23 6.38 3.34
CA TYR A 26 2.71 7.21 2.25
C TYR A 26 1.42 7.93 2.66
N TRP A 27 0.47 7.19 3.26
CA TRP A 27 -0.80 7.75 3.71
C TRP A 27 -0.59 8.83 4.77
N LEU A 28 0.18 8.54 5.83
CA LEU A 28 0.49 9.48 6.90
C LEU A 28 1.09 10.78 6.36
N ARG A 29 2.07 10.68 5.46
CA ARG A 29 2.69 11.84 4.81
C ARG A 29 1.66 12.72 4.11
N GLY A 30 0.67 12.12 3.43
CA GLY A 30 -0.43 12.84 2.79
C GLY A 30 -1.33 13.60 3.77
N GLU A 31 -1.49 13.09 4.98
CA GLU A 31 -2.22 13.73 6.09
C GLU A 31 -1.38 14.78 6.84
N GLY A 32 -0.12 15.00 6.46
CA GLY A 32 0.82 15.84 7.21
C GLY A 32 1.22 15.24 8.57
N LEU A 33 1.07 13.93 8.73
CA LEU A 33 1.46 13.16 9.90
C LEU A 33 2.66 12.27 9.52
N GLY A 34 3.59 12.00 10.44
CA GLY A 34 4.65 11.01 10.18
C GLY A 34 5.59 11.36 9.01
N GLU A 35 6.00 12.63 8.90
CA GLU A 35 7.15 12.98 8.04
C GLU A 35 8.40 12.16 8.45
N VAL A 36 8.58 12.00 9.76
CA VAL A 36 9.52 11.05 10.38
C VAL A 36 8.72 9.96 11.08
N VAL A 37 9.06 8.70 10.81
CA VAL A 37 8.39 7.52 11.36
C VAL A 37 9.34 6.72 12.23
N ASP A 38 8.88 6.35 13.41
CA ASP A 38 9.57 5.46 14.34
C ASP A 38 8.77 4.15 14.55
N ALA A 39 9.38 3.19 15.25
CA ALA A 39 8.74 1.91 15.51
C ALA A 39 7.49 2.03 16.40
N ALA A 40 7.45 3.00 17.31
CA ALA A 40 6.29 3.26 18.15
C ALA A 40 5.08 3.74 17.32
N LEU A 41 5.32 4.49 16.26
CA LEU A 41 4.31 4.91 15.32
C LEU A 41 3.82 3.73 14.48
N LEU A 42 4.71 2.86 14.00
CA LEU A 42 4.30 1.62 13.35
C LEU A 42 3.43 0.74 14.26
N GLU A 43 3.77 0.60 15.53
CA GLU A 43 2.97 -0.17 16.48
C GLU A 43 1.56 0.40 16.63
N ARG A 44 1.42 1.73 16.72
CA ARG A 44 0.10 2.37 16.83
C ARG A 44 -0.79 2.15 15.62
N PHE A 45 -0.23 2.16 14.41
CA PHE A 45 -1.02 2.10 13.18
C PHE A 45 -1.16 0.69 12.60
N LEU A 46 -0.14 -0.15 12.74
CA LEU A 46 -0.09 -1.49 12.16
C LEU A 46 -0.18 -2.62 13.20
N GLY A 47 -0.05 -2.31 14.49
CA GLY A 47 -0.05 -3.32 15.56
C GLY A 47 1.18 -4.24 15.55
N VAL A 48 2.25 -3.83 14.88
CA VAL A 48 3.55 -4.52 14.95
C VAL A 48 4.30 -4.02 16.18
N GLU A 49 4.69 -4.93 17.07
CA GLU A 49 5.47 -4.58 18.27
C GLU A 49 6.72 -3.77 17.88
N ALA A 50 7.03 -2.70 18.63
CA ALA A 50 8.10 -1.77 18.26
C ALA A 50 9.49 -2.44 18.11
N ASP A 51 9.80 -3.47 18.88
CA ASP A 51 11.06 -4.21 18.80
C ASP A 51 11.22 -4.95 17.45
N VAL A 52 10.13 -5.50 16.93
CA VAL A 52 10.05 -6.11 15.61
C VAL A 52 9.99 -5.05 14.51
N GLY A 53 9.20 -3.99 14.73
CA GLY A 53 9.01 -2.89 13.77
C GLY A 53 10.31 -2.20 13.38
N VAL A 54 11.23 -2.01 14.33
CA VAL A 54 12.55 -1.41 14.05
C VAL A 54 13.35 -2.23 13.03
N GLY A 55 13.29 -3.57 13.12
CA GLY A 55 13.99 -4.45 12.19
C GLY A 55 13.46 -4.35 10.76
N TYR A 56 12.16 -4.11 10.59
CA TYR A 56 11.59 -3.85 9.28
C TYR A 56 11.99 -2.48 8.73
N LEU A 57 12.00 -1.44 9.58
CA LEU A 57 12.46 -0.10 9.18
C LEU A 57 13.92 -0.11 8.73
N ASP A 58 14.81 -0.75 9.49
CA ASP A 58 16.23 -0.92 9.13
C ASP A 58 16.40 -1.65 7.81
N ARG A 59 15.62 -2.72 7.59
CA ARG A 59 15.65 -3.45 6.33
C ARG A 59 15.20 -2.59 5.15
N LEU A 60 14.12 -1.83 5.31
CA LEU A 60 13.62 -0.95 4.25
C LEU A 60 14.59 0.20 3.94
N ALA A 61 15.33 0.68 4.94
CA ALA A 61 16.42 1.61 4.72
C ALA A 61 17.58 0.96 3.95
N ALA A 62 17.97 -0.27 4.31
CA ALA A 62 19.00 -1.03 3.58
C ALA A 62 18.59 -1.35 2.13
N ASP A 63 17.30 -1.59 1.89
CA ASP A 63 16.71 -1.84 0.58
C ASP A 63 16.50 -0.53 -0.23
N GLY A 64 16.77 0.64 0.36
CA GLY A 64 16.75 1.95 -0.32
C GLY A 64 15.38 2.65 -0.37
N TYR A 65 14.36 2.12 0.32
CA TYR A 65 13.04 2.75 0.39
C TYR A 65 12.95 3.84 1.45
N LEU A 66 13.77 3.76 2.50
CA LEU A 66 13.81 4.73 3.58
C LEU A 66 15.20 5.33 3.75
N GLU A 67 15.23 6.53 4.33
CA GLU A 67 16.46 7.19 4.78
C GLU A 67 16.41 7.35 6.30
N PRO A 68 17.42 6.87 7.04
CA PRO A 68 17.49 7.06 8.48
C PRO A 68 17.80 8.52 8.81
N VAL A 69 17.11 9.05 9.82
CA VAL A 69 17.28 10.38 10.39
C VAL A 69 17.40 10.27 11.91
N PRO A 70 17.85 11.31 12.65
CA PRO A 70 18.09 11.20 14.09
C PRO A 70 16.90 10.67 14.92
N ASP A 71 15.68 10.99 14.51
CA ASP A 71 14.45 10.66 15.24
C ASP A 71 13.62 9.54 14.58
N GLY A 72 14.16 8.84 13.57
CA GLY A 72 13.44 7.76 12.88
C GLY A 72 13.82 7.63 11.41
N TYR A 73 12.82 7.48 10.55
CA TYR A 73 13.00 7.22 9.12
C TYR A 73 12.09 8.11 8.29
N VAL A 74 12.60 8.57 7.16
CA VAL A 74 11.82 9.28 6.13
C VAL A 74 11.77 8.45 4.85
N MET A 75 10.73 8.64 4.03
CA MET A 75 10.65 7.95 2.73
C MET A 75 11.66 8.54 1.76
N SER A 76 12.43 7.69 1.08
CA SER A 76 13.19 8.08 -0.10
C SER A 76 12.23 8.33 -1.29
N GLU A 77 12.75 8.82 -2.40
CA GLU A 77 11.95 8.94 -3.64
C GLU A 77 11.41 7.57 -4.10
N ALA A 78 12.22 6.52 -4.00
CA ALA A 78 11.82 5.16 -4.33
C ALA A 78 10.74 4.63 -3.36
N GLY A 79 10.91 4.89 -2.06
CA GLY A 79 9.90 4.59 -1.05
C GLY A 79 8.57 5.27 -1.34
N LEU A 80 8.60 6.55 -1.70
CA LEU A 80 7.40 7.33 -2.01
C LEU A 80 6.65 6.77 -3.23
N ALA A 81 7.38 6.39 -4.28
CA ALA A 81 6.81 5.79 -5.48
C ALA A 81 6.16 4.42 -5.20
N GLU A 82 6.83 3.56 -4.44
CA GLU A 82 6.32 2.25 -4.06
C GLU A 82 5.11 2.38 -3.11
N GLY A 83 5.22 3.20 -2.06
CA GLY A 83 4.13 3.42 -1.10
C GLY A 83 2.86 3.98 -1.76
N LYS A 84 3.00 4.86 -2.77
CA LYS A 84 1.88 5.32 -3.60
C LYS A 84 1.22 4.16 -4.35
N THR A 85 2.02 3.25 -4.90
CA THR A 85 1.54 2.09 -5.66
C THR A 85 0.77 1.14 -4.76
N GLU A 86 1.36 0.76 -3.61
CA GLU A 86 0.73 -0.08 -2.60
C GLU A 86 -0.60 0.52 -2.12
N PHE A 87 -0.60 1.82 -1.81
CA PHE A 87 -1.82 2.54 -1.43
C PHE A 87 -2.89 2.49 -2.53
N ALA A 88 -2.53 2.81 -3.78
CA ALA A 88 -3.49 2.79 -4.89
C ALA A 88 -4.09 1.39 -5.12
N LEU A 89 -3.28 0.34 -4.97
CA LEU A 89 -3.72 -1.04 -5.16
C LEU A 89 -4.73 -1.48 -4.08
N SER A 90 -4.49 -1.17 -2.80
CA SER A 90 -5.39 -1.57 -1.71
C SER A 90 -6.76 -0.90 -1.76
N PHE A 91 -6.85 0.30 -2.34
CA PHE A 91 -8.11 1.04 -2.49
C PHE A 91 -8.70 0.94 -3.90
N SER A 92 -8.07 0.17 -4.79
CA SER A 92 -8.46 0.09 -6.20
C SER A 92 -9.94 -0.28 -6.35
N ASP A 93 -10.45 -1.26 -5.59
CA ASP A 93 -11.86 -1.66 -5.58
C ASP A 93 -12.83 -0.53 -5.18
N LEU A 94 -12.42 0.38 -4.30
CA LEU A 94 -13.23 1.50 -3.80
C LEU A 94 -13.20 2.71 -4.72
N THR A 95 -12.10 2.88 -5.47
CA THR A 95 -11.90 4.02 -6.37
C THR A 95 -12.08 3.64 -7.85
N ARG A 96 -12.48 2.40 -8.18
CA ARG A 96 -12.78 2.04 -9.57
C ARG A 96 -13.91 2.94 -10.08
N PRO A 97 -13.73 3.60 -11.23
CA PRO A 97 -14.81 4.31 -11.89
C PRO A 97 -16.02 3.40 -12.09
N THR A 98 -17.21 3.91 -11.82
CA THR A 98 -18.44 3.15 -12.09
C THR A 98 -18.71 3.05 -13.59
N HIS A 99 -19.55 2.09 -14.01
CA HIS A 99 -19.94 1.90 -15.42
C HIS A 99 -20.64 3.17 -15.96
N GLY A 100 -19.88 4.05 -16.62
CA GLY A 100 -20.31 5.37 -17.09
C GLY A 100 -19.23 6.45 -16.96
N GLU A 101 -18.25 6.22 -16.09
CA GLU A 101 -17.12 7.12 -15.81
C GLU A 101 -15.81 6.63 -16.44
N CYS A 102 -15.91 5.74 -17.43
CA CYS A 102 -14.76 5.18 -18.13
C CYS A 102 -14.02 6.29 -18.91
N SER A 103 -12.81 6.62 -18.45
CA SER A 103 -11.88 7.53 -19.11
C SER A 103 -10.73 6.76 -19.78
N ALA A 104 -9.80 7.49 -20.39
CA ALA A 104 -8.57 6.91 -20.92
C ALA A 104 -7.73 6.19 -19.85
N ASP A 105 -7.91 6.56 -18.57
CA ASP A 105 -7.17 6.02 -17.41
C ASP A 105 -7.98 4.94 -16.66
N CYS A 106 -9.03 4.39 -17.28
CA CYS A 106 -9.84 3.35 -16.65
C CYS A 106 -9.05 2.05 -16.46
N TRP A 107 -9.29 1.38 -15.34
CA TRP A 107 -8.63 0.10 -14.98
C TRP A 107 -8.73 -0.97 -16.07
N CYS A 108 -9.81 -0.99 -16.87
CA CYS A 108 -9.97 -1.93 -17.97
C CYS A 108 -8.94 -1.76 -19.11
N GLN A 109 -8.13 -0.70 -19.09
CA GLN A 109 -7.05 -0.44 -20.04
C GLN A 109 -5.69 -1.00 -19.58
N ASN A 110 -5.58 -1.46 -18.33
CA ASN A 110 -4.33 -1.90 -17.74
C ASN A 110 -3.92 -3.33 -18.19
N SER A 111 -4.87 -4.17 -18.58
CA SER A 111 -4.62 -5.53 -19.09
C SER A 111 -5.78 -6.10 -19.91
N VAL A 112 -5.53 -7.20 -20.63
CA VAL A 112 -6.56 -7.93 -21.39
C VAL A 112 -7.55 -8.59 -20.44
N GLU A 113 -7.08 -9.15 -19.33
CA GLU A 113 -7.89 -9.79 -18.30
C GLU A 113 -8.89 -8.79 -17.70
N GLU A 114 -8.45 -7.57 -17.41
CA GLU A 114 -9.31 -6.50 -16.89
C GLU A 114 -10.33 -6.01 -17.92
N ALA A 115 -9.94 -5.92 -19.20
CA ALA A 115 -10.86 -5.60 -20.28
C ALA A 115 -12.00 -6.64 -20.41
N ILE A 116 -11.67 -7.93 -20.28
CA ILE A 116 -12.64 -9.03 -20.31
C ILE A 116 -13.57 -8.98 -19.09
N ALA A 117 -13.03 -8.77 -17.89
CA ALA A 117 -13.82 -8.66 -16.66
C ALA A 117 -14.83 -7.50 -16.74
N CYS A 118 -14.39 -6.32 -17.21
CA CYS A 118 -15.25 -5.16 -17.43
C CYS A 118 -16.37 -5.46 -18.43
N ALA A 119 -16.06 -6.13 -19.55
CA ALA A 119 -17.06 -6.50 -20.55
C ALA A 119 -18.12 -7.46 -19.99
N ALA A 120 -17.72 -8.44 -19.17
CA ALA A 120 -18.64 -9.39 -18.55
C ALA A 120 -19.64 -8.68 -17.63
N GLU A 121 -19.19 -7.79 -16.75
CA GLU A 121 -20.07 -7.03 -15.85
C GLU A 121 -21.12 -6.18 -16.59
N ARG A 122 -20.75 -5.59 -17.74
CA ARG A 122 -21.68 -4.80 -18.57
C ARG A 122 -22.84 -5.63 -19.14
N THR A 123 -22.64 -6.94 -19.32
CA THR A 123 -23.67 -7.84 -19.86
C THR A 123 -24.62 -8.40 -18.80
N HIS A 124 -24.26 -8.35 -17.52
CA HIS A 124 -25.03 -8.95 -16.43
C HIS A 124 -26.05 -8.01 -15.75
N ARG A 125 -26.16 -6.75 -16.17
CA ARG A 125 -27.21 -5.85 -15.67
C ARG A 125 -28.52 -6.07 -16.45
N PRO A 126 -29.66 -6.41 -15.81
CA PRO A 126 -30.94 -6.27 -16.47
C PRO A 126 -31.11 -4.80 -16.87
N ALA A 127 -31.57 -4.56 -18.10
CA ALA A 127 -31.94 -3.23 -18.55
C ALA A 127 -32.95 -2.65 -17.54
N GLY A 128 -32.55 -1.56 -16.87
CA GLY A 128 -33.49 -0.71 -16.15
C GLY A 128 -34.44 -0.03 -17.11
#